data_AF-A0A2I0FCP3-F1
#
_entry.id   AF-A0A2I0FCP3-F1
#
_cell.length_a   1.000
_cell.length_b   1.000
_cell.length_c   1.000
_cell.angle_alpha   90.00
_cell.angle_beta   90.00
_cell.angle_gamma   90.00
#
_symmetry.space_group_name_H-M   'P 1'
#
loop_
_entity.id
_entity.type
_entity.pdbx_description
1 polymer ?
#
loop_
_entity_poly.entity_id
_entity_poly.type
_entity_poly.pdbx_seq_one_letter_code
_entity_poly.pdbx_strand_id
1 'polypeptide(L)'
;MNKVLLTVGRILLALYFLIPGIMKFVSWDMHIGLMEKHSMPFVPVLLAAAGVFQIVAAILLIANRYTAIVALLLAGLVLVINVNLHDFWNLAGLEGAHEMQNFIKNLGILAGLLVLSGHSWSSLKMTNTDITEK
;
A
#
# COMPACT_ATOMS: atom_id res chain seq x y z
N MET A 1 -4.72 15.84 17.01
CA MET A 1 -5.42 15.62 15.71
C MET A 1 -6.83 15.11 15.97
N ASN A 2 -7.77 15.42 15.09
CA ASN A 2 -9.15 14.94 15.21
C ASN A 2 -9.22 13.42 14.95
N LYS A 3 -9.75 12.65 15.91
CA LYS A 3 -9.81 11.18 15.87
C LYS A 3 -10.69 10.65 14.72
N VAL A 4 -11.72 11.39 14.33
CA VAL A 4 -12.64 11.01 13.24
C VAL A 4 -11.90 11.09 11.91
N LEU A 5 -11.22 12.21 11.63
CA LEU A 5 -10.44 12.40 10.39
C LEU A 5 -9.36 11.31 10.22
N LEU A 6 -8.67 10.98 11.32
CA LEU A 6 -7.68 9.91 11.33
C LEU A 6 -8.28 8.54 11.01
N THR A 7 -9.41 8.23 11.61
CA THR A 7 -10.11 6.95 11.37
C THR A 7 -10.57 6.86 9.92
N VAL A 8 -11.21 7.91 9.41
CA VAL A 8 -11.66 7.95 8.01
C VAL A 8 -10.48 7.79 7.06
N GLY A 9 -9.40 8.56 7.24
CA GLY A 9 -8.20 8.45 6.40
C GLY A 9 -7.58 7.05 6.43
N ARG A 10 -7.50 6.42 7.60
CA ARG A 10 -7.01 5.04 7.75
C ARG A 10 -7.89 4.04 7.00
N ILE A 11 -9.22 4.16 7.11
CA ILE A 11 -10.16 3.27 6.41
C ILE A 11 -10.07 3.47 4.91
N LEU A 12 -9.99 4.70 4.41
CA LEU A 12 -9.83 4.98 2.99
C LEU A 12 -8.52 4.38 2.44
N LEU A 13 -7.40 4.54 3.15
CA LEU A 13 -6.14 3.88 2.79
C LEU A 13 -6.28 2.35 2.80
N ALA A 14 -6.93 1.78 3.81
CA ALA A 14 -7.13 0.34 3.88
C ALA A 14 -7.97 -0.19 2.70
N LEU A 15 -9.07 0.49 2.36
CA LEU A 15 -9.92 0.13 1.22
C LEU A 15 -9.16 0.19 -0.10
N TYR A 16 -8.27 1.18 -0.25
CA TYR A 16 -7.41 1.29 -1.43
C TYR A 16 -6.52 0.06 -1.64
N PHE A 17 -6.09 -0.62 -0.57
CA PHE A 17 -5.33 -1.87 -0.70
C PHE A 17 -6.21 -3.12 -0.74
N LEU A 18 -7.34 -3.11 -0.02
CA LEU A 18 -8.24 -4.26 0.07
C LEU A 18 -8.85 -4.59 -1.30
N ILE A 19 -9.37 -3.59 -2.00
CA ILE A 19 -10.07 -3.81 -3.28
C ILE A 19 -9.10 -4.39 -4.33
N PRO A 20 -7.94 -3.77 -4.64
CA PRO A 20 -6.97 -4.35 -5.57
C PRO A 20 -6.40 -5.69 -5.08
N GLY A 21 -6.28 -5.89 -3.76
CA GLY A 21 -5.85 -7.17 -3.19
C GLY A 21 -6.81 -8.31 -3.53
N ILE A 22 -8.12 -8.08 -3.39
CA ILE A 22 -9.16 -9.04 -3.78
C ILE A 22 -9.19 -9.20 -5.31
N MET A 23 -9.11 -8.10 -6.06
CA MET A 23 -9.17 -8.12 -7.53
C MET A 23 -8.04 -8.93 -8.18
N LYS A 24 -6.89 -9.08 -7.51
CA LYS A 24 -5.80 -9.98 -7.97
C LYS A 24 -6.26 -11.43 -8.09
N PHE A 25 -7.15 -11.89 -7.21
CA PHE A 25 -7.68 -13.26 -7.24
C PHE A 25 -8.92 -13.40 -8.11
N VAL A 26 -9.73 -12.34 -8.23
CA VAL A 26 -10.91 -12.33 -9.10
C VAL A 26 -10.52 -12.28 -10.58
N SER A 27 -9.53 -11.45 -10.91
CA SER A 27 -9.04 -11.25 -12.27
C SER A 27 -7.61 -11.75 -12.42
N TRP A 28 -7.38 -13.01 -12.05
CA TRP A 28 -6.05 -13.61 -11.96
C TRP A 28 -5.26 -13.54 -13.27
N ASP A 29 -5.81 -14.07 -14.37
CA ASP A 29 -5.12 -14.16 -15.66
C ASP A 29 -4.76 -12.79 -16.23
N MET A 30 -5.61 -11.78 -16.00
CA MET A 30 -5.32 -10.39 -16.38
C MET A 30 -4.05 -9.88 -15.69
N HIS A 31 -3.90 -10.14 -14.39
CA HIS A 31 -2.74 -9.68 -13.63
C HIS A 31 -1.47 -10.49 -13.94
N ILE A 32 -1.61 -11.79 -14.21
CA ILE A 32 -0.51 -12.61 -14.73
C ILE A 32 0.03 -12.00 -16.02
N GLY A 33 -0.83 -11.77 -17.02
CA GLY A 33 -0.41 -11.21 -18.30
C GLY A 33 0.23 -9.82 -18.18
N LEU A 34 -0.26 -8.99 -17.26
CA LEU A 34 0.35 -7.68 -16.98
C LEU A 34 1.78 -7.83 -16.42
N MET A 35 1.98 -8.70 -15.44
CA MET A 35 3.30 -8.92 -14.81
C MET A 35 4.27 -9.64 -15.75
N GLU A 36 3.79 -10.53 -16.62
CA GLU A 36 4.59 -11.17 -17.67
C GLU A 36 5.05 -10.18 -18.74
N LYS A 37 4.20 -9.21 -19.13
CA LYS A 37 4.58 -8.11 -20.03
C LYS A 37 5.76 -7.29 -19.44
N HIS A 38 5.81 -7.17 -18.11
CA HIS A 38 6.90 -6.52 -17.38
C HIS A 38 8.09 -7.46 -17.07
N SER A 39 8.12 -8.66 -17.65
CA SER A 39 9.21 -9.65 -17.50
C SER A 39 9.52 -10.01 -16.04
N MET A 40 8.52 -9.98 -15.16
CA MET A 40 8.71 -10.31 -13.75
C MET A 40 8.97 -11.82 -13.57
N PRO A 41 9.90 -12.23 -12.70
CA PRO A 41 10.11 -13.64 -12.38
C PRO A 41 9.03 -14.16 -11.42
N PHE A 42 8.75 -15.47 -11.43
CA PHE A 42 7.84 -16.13 -10.49
C PHE A 42 6.45 -15.48 -10.36
N VAL A 43 5.89 -15.00 -11.48
CA VAL A 43 4.68 -14.17 -11.53
C VAL A 43 3.53 -14.70 -10.66
N PRO A 44 3.11 -15.98 -10.74
CA PRO A 44 1.97 -16.46 -9.95
C PRO A 44 2.22 -16.39 -8.44
N VAL A 45 3.45 -16.67 -8.00
CA VAL A 45 3.82 -16.66 -6.58
C VAL A 45 3.85 -15.23 -6.04
N LEU A 46 4.47 -14.30 -6.79
CA LEU A 46 4.51 -12.89 -6.42
C LEU A 46 3.11 -12.28 -6.40
N LEU A 47 2.26 -12.61 -7.37
CA LEU A 47 0.88 -12.13 -7.43
C LEU A 47 0.06 -12.61 -6.22
N ALA A 48 0.14 -13.90 -5.89
CA ALA A 48 -0.52 -14.47 -4.71
C ALA A 48 -0.01 -13.82 -3.42
N ALA A 49 1.32 -13.72 -3.26
CA ALA A 49 1.93 -13.12 -2.08
C ALA A 49 1.51 -11.66 -1.90
N ALA A 50 1.55 -10.87 -2.98
CA ALA A 50 1.12 -9.47 -2.95
C ALA A 50 -0.38 -9.35 -2.62
N GLY A 51 -1.24 -10.18 -3.21
CA GLY A 51 -2.67 -10.20 -2.94
C GLY A 51 -3.00 -10.53 -1.49
N VAL A 52 -2.44 -11.63 -0.95
CA VAL A 52 -2.64 -12.02 0.45
C VAL A 52 -2.13 -10.93 1.39
N PHE A 53 -0.93 -10.42 1.14
CA PHE A 53 -0.34 -9.37 1.95
C PHE A 53 -1.21 -8.09 1.96
N GLN A 54 -1.70 -7.65 0.80
CA GLN A 54 -2.58 -6.48 0.70
C GLN A 54 -3.88 -6.66 1.48
N ILE A 55 -4.53 -7.82 1.38
CA ILE A 55 -5.78 -8.12 2.09
C ILE A 55 -5.54 -8.13 3.60
N VAL A 56 -4.53 -8.86 4.07
CA VAL A 56 -4.21 -8.96 5.51
C VAL A 56 -3.85 -7.59 6.07
N ALA A 57 -2.98 -6.84 5.38
CA ALA A 57 -2.59 -5.51 5.80
C ALA A 57 -3.78 -4.54 5.87
N ALA A 58 -4.68 -4.57 4.88
CA ALA A 58 -5.88 -3.75 4.88
C ALA A 58 -6.82 -4.09 6.05
N ILE A 59 -7.04 -5.38 6.33
CA ILE A 59 -7.85 -5.82 7.48
C ILE A 59 -7.24 -5.33 8.80
N LEU A 60 -5.90 -5.43 8.95
CA LEU A 60 -5.20 -4.92 10.13
C LEU A 60 -5.35 -3.40 10.29
N LEU A 61 -5.26 -2.63 9.19
CA LEU A 61 -5.52 -1.19 9.21
C LEU A 61 -6.97 -0.87 9.59
N ILE A 62 -7.95 -1.61 9.08
CA ILE A 62 -9.36 -1.45 9.45
C ILE A 62 -9.55 -1.70 10.95
N ALA A 63 -8.98 -2.80 11.45
CA ALA A 63 -9.01 -3.18 12.86
C ALA A 63 -8.14 -2.28 13.77
N ASN A 64 -7.46 -1.28 13.21
CA ASN A 64 -6.53 -0.39 13.93
C ASN A 64 -5.43 -1.14 14.69
N ARG A 65 -4.90 -2.21 14.11
CA ARG A 65 -3.91 -3.08 14.76
C ARG A 65 -2.57 -3.00 14.03
N TYR A 66 -1.49 -2.82 14.79
CA TYR A 66 -0.12 -2.65 14.26
C TYR A 66 0.00 -1.56 13.17
N THR A 67 -0.86 -0.54 13.23
CA THR A 67 -1.05 0.47 12.18
C THR A 67 0.26 1.09 11.70
N ALA A 68 1.20 1.38 12.61
CA ALA A 68 2.47 1.99 12.25
C ALA A 68 3.33 1.08 11.35
N ILE A 69 3.49 -0.18 11.75
CA ILE A 69 4.33 -1.15 11.04
C ILE A 69 3.65 -1.56 9.73
N VAL A 70 2.34 -1.85 9.77
CA VAL A 70 1.57 -2.26 8.58
C VAL A 70 1.58 -1.16 7.52
N ALA A 71 1.42 0.11 7.91
CA ALA A 71 1.50 1.23 6.97
C ALA A 71 2.89 1.36 6.33
N LEU A 72 3.98 1.10 7.06
CA LEU A 72 5.33 1.08 6.49
C LEU A 72 5.56 -0.07 5.51
N LEU A 73 5.07 -1.27 5.83
CA LEU A 73 5.18 -2.40 4.92
C LEU A 73 4.39 -2.16 3.63
N LEU A 74 3.18 -1.60 3.73
CA LEU A 74 2.40 -1.17 2.56
C LEU A 74 3.12 -0.07 1.78
N ALA A 75 3.76 0.89 2.45
CA ALA A 75 4.56 1.93 1.79
C ALA A 75 5.72 1.32 0.97
N GLY A 76 6.41 0.34 1.53
CA GLY A 76 7.44 -0.43 0.82
C GLY A 76 6.88 -1.15 -0.40
N LEU A 77 5.71 -1.79 -0.27
CA LEU A 77 5.03 -2.43 -1.40
C LEU A 77 4.70 -1.44 -2.52
N VAL A 78 4.17 -0.25 -2.19
CA VAL A 78 3.86 0.79 -3.19
C VAL A 78 5.11 1.21 -3.95
N LEU A 79 6.26 1.35 -3.27
CA LEU A 79 7.52 1.67 -3.94
C LEU A 79 7.96 0.57 -4.90
N VAL A 80 7.88 -0.70 -4.49
CA VAL A 80 8.21 -1.83 -5.36
C VAL A 80 7.32 -1.84 -6.60
N ILE A 81 6.00 -1.65 -6.44
CA ILE A 81 5.06 -1.60 -7.57
C ILE A 81 5.39 -0.42 -8.50
N ASN A 82 5.64 0.77 -7.94
CA ASN A 82 5.95 1.96 -8.74
C ASN A 82 7.19 1.78 -9.61
N VAL A 83 8.25 1.19 -9.07
CA VAL A 83 9.51 1.03 -9.82
C VAL A 83 9.43 -0.09 -10.86
N ASN A 84 8.67 -1.16 -10.60
CA ASN A 84 8.61 -2.33 -11.50
C ASN A 84 7.49 -2.25 -12.55
N LEU A 85 6.32 -1.69 -12.20
CA LEU A 85 5.13 -1.72 -13.06
C LEU A 85 4.78 -0.35 -13.66
N HIS A 86 5.22 0.75 -13.05
CA HIS A 86 4.86 2.11 -13.48
C HIS A 86 6.10 2.90 -13.88
N ASP A 87 6.99 2.26 -14.64
CA ASP A 87 8.24 2.82 -15.16
C ASP A 87 7.98 3.77 -16.35
N PHE A 88 7.18 4.80 -16.11
CA PHE A 88 6.76 5.78 -17.12
C PHE A 88 7.94 6.43 -17.85
N TRP A 89 9.13 6.48 -17.23
CA TRP A 89 10.36 7.00 -17.81
C TRP A 89 10.92 6.14 -18.95
N ASN A 90 10.45 4.90 -19.11
CA ASN A 90 10.80 4.01 -20.23
C ASN A 90 9.72 3.96 -21.33
N LEU A 91 8.59 4.65 -21.15
CA LEU A 91 7.43 4.59 -22.03
C LEU A 91 7.16 5.97 -22.68
N ALA A 92 6.72 5.96 -23.93
CA ALA A 92 6.42 7.18 -24.69
C ALA A 92 4.94 7.24 -25.11
N GLY A 93 4.46 8.44 -25.45
CA GLY A 93 3.09 8.65 -25.92
C GLY A 93 2.03 8.42 -24.84
N LEU A 94 0.88 7.89 -25.24
CA LEU A 94 -0.30 7.76 -24.38
C LEU A 94 -0.08 6.78 -23.21
N GLU A 95 0.63 5.68 -23.45
CA GLU A 95 0.97 4.70 -22.40
C GLU A 95 1.85 5.32 -21.31
N GLY A 96 2.89 6.08 -21.68
CA GLY A 96 3.74 6.78 -20.71
C GLY A 96 2.98 7.82 -19.86
N ALA A 97 2.02 8.53 -20.47
CA ALA A 97 1.17 9.46 -19.72
C ALA A 97 0.25 8.75 -18.71
N HIS A 98 -0.31 7.59 -19.09
CA HIS A 98 -1.11 6.76 -18.17
C HIS A 98 -0.27 6.23 -17.00
N GLU A 99 0.94 5.73 -17.25
CA GLU A 99 1.81 5.22 -16.20
C GLU A 99 2.33 6.33 -15.28
N MET A 100 2.62 7.52 -15.81
CA MET A 100 3.00 8.68 -14.99
C MET A 100 1.87 9.06 -14.02
N GLN A 101 0.61 9.01 -14.45
CA GLN A 101 -0.52 9.27 -13.56
C GLN A 101 -0.62 8.21 -12.46
N ASN A 102 -0.41 6.93 -12.77
CA ASN A 102 -0.41 5.86 -11.77
C ASN A 102 0.72 6.04 -10.76
N PHE A 103 1.92 6.38 -11.23
CA PHE A 103 3.07 6.67 -10.39
C PHE A 103 2.78 7.81 -9.40
N ILE A 104 2.23 8.94 -9.88
CA ILE A 104 1.89 10.11 -9.05
C ILE A 104 0.78 9.76 -8.04
N LYS A 105 -0.26 9.02 -8.44
CA LYS A 105 -1.30 8.55 -7.51
C LYS A 105 -0.68 7.74 -6.38
N ASN A 106 0.21 6.82 -6.71
CA ASN A 106 0.92 5.97 -5.76
C ASN A 106 1.82 6.77 -4.81
N LEU A 107 2.44 7.87 -5.26
CA LEU A 107 3.15 8.80 -4.36
C LEU A 107 2.21 9.45 -3.34
N GLY A 108 0.99 9.82 -3.74
CA GLY A 108 -0.02 10.34 -2.81
C GLY A 108 -0.42 9.33 -1.73
N ILE A 109 -0.58 8.06 -2.11
CA ILE A 109 -0.88 6.96 -1.18
C ILE A 109 0.30 6.70 -0.26
N LEU A 110 1.52 6.68 -0.80
CA LEU A 110 2.76 6.56 -0.03
C LEU A 110 2.86 7.65 1.05
N ALA A 111 2.61 8.91 0.67
CA ALA A 111 2.60 10.03 1.62
C ALA A 111 1.56 9.82 2.74
N GLY A 112 0.34 9.40 2.38
CA GLY A 112 -0.72 9.08 3.34
C GLY A 112 -0.32 7.96 4.32
N LEU A 113 0.32 6.89 3.83
CA LEU A 113 0.82 5.79 4.66
C LEU A 113 1.93 6.23 5.62
N LEU A 114 2.88 7.04 5.15
CA LEU A 114 3.96 7.55 5.99
C LEU A 114 3.44 8.46 7.11
N VAL A 115 2.49 9.35 6.80
CA VAL A 115 1.83 10.20 7.80
C VAL A 115 1.05 9.35 8.82
N LEU A 116 0.29 8.36 8.35
CA LEU A 116 -0.45 7.43 9.21
C LEU A 116 0.50 6.65 10.13
N SER A 117 1.65 6.21 9.60
CA SER A 117 2.66 5.49 10.36
C SER A 117 3.29 6.37 11.43
N GLY A 118 3.76 7.56 11.06
CA GLY A 118 4.37 8.51 11.99
C GLY A 118 3.46 8.88 13.16
N HIS A 119 2.17 9.11 12.88
CA HIS A 119 1.17 9.34 13.92
C HIS A 119 0.97 8.12 14.83
N SER A 120 0.87 6.93 14.25
CA SER A 120 0.65 5.70 15.04
C SER A 120 1.87 5.37 15.90
N TRP A 121 3.07 5.67 15.42
CA TRP A 121 4.33 5.44 16.13
C TRP A 121 4.51 6.38 17.32
N SER A 122 4.14 7.66 17.19
CA SER A 122 4.17 8.61 18.31
C SER A 122 3.21 8.22 19.43
N SER A 123 2.04 7.66 19.08
CA SER A 123 1.09 7.12 20.07
C SER A 123 1.68 5.95 20.86
N LEU A 124 2.48 5.06 20.23
CA LEU A 124 3.14 3.95 20.95
C LEU A 124 4.20 4.44 21.93
N LYS A 125 4.97 5.48 21.56
CA LYS A 125 5.98 6.07 22.45
C LYS A 125 5.35 6.73 23.66
N MET A 126 4.27 7.50 23.51
CA MET A 126 3.63 8.18 24.64
C MET A 126 3.08 7.19 25.69
N THR A 127 2.49 6.06 25.26
CA THR A 127 2.04 5.03 26.21
C THR A 127 3.20 4.42 27.00
N ASN A 128 4.39 4.32 26.42
CA ASN A 128 5.55 3.74 27.12
C ASN A 128 6.20 4.71 28.11
N THR A 129 6.22 6.02 27.83
CA THR A 129 6.82 7.01 28.74
C THR A 129 5.99 7.18 30.02
N ASP A 130 4.66 7.13 29.91
CA ASP A 130 3.74 7.24 31.06
C ASP A 130 3.81 6.03 32.03
N ILE A 131 4.35 4.89 31.58
CA ILE A 131 4.53 3.68 32.39
C ILE A 131 5.87 3.72 33.15
N THR A 132 6.88 4.41 32.63
CA THR A 132 8.22 4.50 33.25
C THR A 132 8.36 5.60 34.30
N GLU A 133 7.41 6.54 34.38
CA GLU A 133 7.38 7.62 35.38
C GLU A 133 6.44 7.34 36.58
N LYS A 134 6.00 6.08 36.75
CA LYS A 134 5.26 5.61 37.95
C LYS A 134 6.02 4.49 38.64
#